data_AF-A0AAN7JTK1-F1
#
_entry.id   AF-A0AAN7JTK1-F1
#
_cell.length_a   1.000
_cell.length_b   1.000
_cell.length_c   1.000
_cell.angle_alpha   90.00
_cell.angle_beta   90.00
_cell.angle_gamma   90.00
#
_symmetry.space_group_name_H-M   'P 1'
#
loop_
_entity.id
_entity.type
_entity.pdbx_description
1 polymer ?
#
loop_
_entity_poly.entity_id
_entity_poly.type
_entity_poly.pdbx_seq_one_letter_code
_entity_poly.pdbx_strand_id
1 'polypeptide(L)'
;MGCSVSVLGMRKKKPNIPEVSVFVPLMRIPAKSNIQISLKGLVPNDLLDKLSSLRNQILLLTEDTDGSSTTQIWPVLEEYLPVLIGLTEKDHGLEELVEFKWKTVTRHQEASLSNSWFELLSVIHMMTVLTLSEANSLLIPEEHLGSEIRTVSTDSKRDAVDLLLKASGYIEFCIHEILVRIPPETKRSLPKDLQEGILEALSIQALGQGTEIQLGLAMESQKASLSVKRRLACEQLSYFSQAYGCLSQCDLSHGYGKKHLWFIKWKFLEAKAAAYYYHGLIMDKGTDPSSSISAVCCFAAAEELLTESKKACLSFCLANPVSRIPPFWGSMKYLNQKIPEVALKKSQMYGYLLEQEKGLQVLPDLPEFQLSLRPNDYRLPEMDPAWDRESWEIESQTLKEHLKDQEDMY
;
A
#
# COMPACT_ATOMS: atom_id res chain seq x y z
N MET A 1 -21.86 57.77 21.46
CA MET A 1 -22.47 57.22 20.23
C MET A 1 -21.35 56.88 19.25
N GLY A 2 -21.36 55.66 18.70
CA GLY A 2 -20.40 55.22 17.67
C GLY A 2 -19.64 53.93 18.00
N CYS A 3 -20.34 52.82 18.24
CA CYS A 3 -19.73 51.48 18.23
C CYS A 3 -19.51 51.05 16.77
N SER A 4 -18.28 50.71 16.40
CA SER A 4 -17.96 50.00 15.16
C SER A 4 -17.54 48.57 15.51
N VAL A 5 -18.42 47.63 15.20
CA VAL A 5 -18.23 46.18 15.34
C VAL A 5 -17.28 45.73 14.23
N SER A 6 -16.07 45.31 14.61
CA SER A 6 -15.17 44.60 13.70
C SER A 6 -15.57 43.13 13.68
N VAL A 7 -16.24 42.72 12.60
CA VAL A 7 -16.49 41.31 12.29
C VAL A 7 -15.14 40.64 12.04
N LEU A 8 -14.62 39.93 13.05
CA LEU A 8 -13.52 39.00 12.88
C LEU A 8 -13.98 37.90 11.91
N GLY A 9 -13.60 38.05 10.64
CA GLY A 9 -13.72 37.01 9.64
C GLY A 9 -12.91 35.80 10.09
N MET A 10 -13.61 34.78 10.59
CA MET A 10 -13.09 33.43 10.77
C MET A 10 -12.58 32.93 9.41
N ARG A 11 -11.28 33.13 9.13
CA ARG A 11 -10.58 32.43 8.06
C ARG A 11 -10.64 30.94 8.40
N LYS A 12 -11.65 30.23 7.88
CA LYS A 12 -11.65 28.76 7.81
C LYS A 12 -10.30 28.36 7.19
N LYS A 13 -9.41 27.75 7.97
CA LYS A 13 -8.22 27.08 7.41
C LYS A 13 -8.73 26.14 6.32
N LYS A 14 -8.29 26.34 5.08
CA LYS A 14 -8.65 25.44 3.98
C LYS A 14 -8.18 24.03 4.40
N PRO A 15 -9.01 22.99 4.26
CA PRO A 15 -8.54 21.63 4.50
C PRO A 15 -7.36 21.35 3.57
N ASN A 16 -6.21 20.94 4.14
CA ASN A 16 -5.03 20.58 3.37
C ASN A 16 -5.32 19.22 2.70
N ILE A 17 -5.47 19.21 1.38
CA ILE A 17 -5.75 17.98 0.62
C ILE A 17 -4.42 17.20 0.49
N PRO A 18 -4.36 15.94 0.94
CA PRO A 18 -3.11 15.17 0.94
C PRO A 18 -2.60 14.91 -0.48
N GLU A 19 -1.28 15.05 -0.66
CA GLU A 19 -0.57 14.67 -1.89
C GLU A 19 -0.29 13.15 -1.89
N VAL A 20 -0.55 12.50 -3.01
CA VAL A 20 -0.41 11.03 -3.15
C VAL A 20 0.43 10.68 -4.38
N SER A 21 1.64 10.18 -4.12
CA SER A 21 2.55 9.53 -5.09
C SER A 21 2.43 8.01 -5.02
N VAL A 22 2.25 7.46 -3.82
CA VAL A 22 2.06 6.03 -3.51
C VAL A 22 0.68 5.82 -2.94
N PHE A 23 -0.05 4.83 -3.45
CA PHE A 23 -1.36 4.55 -2.88
C PHE A 23 -1.20 3.85 -1.53
N VAL A 24 -1.69 4.52 -0.49
CA VAL A 24 -1.61 4.06 0.89
C VAL A 24 -3.01 3.69 1.38
N PRO A 25 -3.18 2.50 1.98
CA PRO A 25 -4.43 2.16 2.62
C PRO A 25 -4.83 3.00 3.80
N LEU A 26 -6.14 3.04 4.04
CA LEU A 26 -6.66 3.63 5.26
C LEU A 26 -6.09 2.85 6.44
N MET A 27 -5.35 3.56 7.30
CA MET A 27 -4.79 2.96 8.49
C MET A 27 -5.94 2.45 9.38
N ARG A 28 -5.83 1.18 9.78
CA ARG A 28 -6.62 0.62 10.88
C ARG A 28 -5.86 0.88 12.17
N ILE A 29 -6.59 1.23 13.22
CA ILE A 29 -6.04 1.45 14.55
C ILE A 29 -6.71 0.46 15.51
N PRO A 30 -5.99 -0.04 16.52
CA PRO A 30 -6.60 -0.91 17.51
C PRO A 30 -7.72 -0.15 18.24
N ALA A 31 -8.62 -0.89 18.86
CA ALA A 31 -9.60 -0.37 19.81
C ALA A 31 -9.52 -1.20 21.09
N LYS A 32 -10.00 -0.65 22.22
CA LYS A 32 -9.91 -1.30 23.53
C LYS A 32 -10.42 -2.75 23.45
N SER A 33 -9.58 -3.69 23.89
CA SER A 33 -9.84 -5.13 23.89
C SER A 33 -9.59 -5.66 25.29
N ASN A 34 -10.38 -6.64 25.74
CA ASN A 34 -10.37 -7.11 27.14
C ASN A 34 -9.28 -8.16 27.39
N ILE A 35 -8.03 -7.89 26.99
CA ILE A 35 -6.91 -8.85 27.08
C ILE A 35 -6.70 -9.32 28.52
N GLN A 36 -6.62 -8.36 29.47
CA GLN A 36 -6.41 -8.65 30.89
C GLN A 36 -7.48 -9.58 31.47
N ILE A 37 -8.75 -9.40 31.08
CA ILE A 37 -9.84 -10.24 31.59
C ILE A 37 -9.80 -11.63 30.94
N SER A 38 -9.55 -11.67 29.62
CA SER A 38 -9.68 -12.88 28.81
C SER A 38 -8.57 -13.89 29.08
N LEU A 39 -7.37 -13.42 29.44
CA LEU A 39 -6.19 -14.27 29.69
C LEU A 39 -5.83 -14.40 31.18
N LYS A 40 -6.64 -13.83 32.08
CA LYS A 40 -6.36 -13.85 33.52
C LYS A 40 -6.25 -15.28 34.03
N GLY A 41 -5.13 -15.60 34.68
CA GLY A 41 -4.87 -16.94 35.22
C GLY A 41 -4.62 -18.00 34.15
N LEU A 42 -4.53 -17.61 32.88
CA LEU A 42 -4.06 -18.47 31.79
C LEU A 42 -2.64 -18.13 31.39
N VAL A 43 -2.19 -16.90 31.66
CA VAL A 43 -0.83 -16.43 31.39
C VAL A 43 -0.18 -15.72 32.58
N PRO A 44 1.17 -15.69 32.71
CA PRO A 44 1.87 -14.91 33.74
C PRO A 44 1.43 -13.45 33.70
N ASN A 45 1.27 -12.86 34.89
CA ASN A 45 0.84 -11.46 35.02
C ASN A 45 1.79 -10.50 34.29
N ASP A 46 3.10 -10.74 34.34
CA ASP A 46 4.10 -9.91 33.64
C ASP A 46 3.88 -9.91 32.12
N LEU A 47 3.55 -11.06 31.54
CA LEU A 47 3.28 -11.21 30.11
C LEU A 47 1.94 -10.57 29.73
N LEU A 48 0.93 -10.74 30.59
CA LEU A 48 -0.39 -10.12 30.44
C LEU A 48 -0.30 -8.60 30.46
N ASP A 49 0.46 -8.05 31.40
CA ASP A 49 0.69 -6.62 31.55
C ASP A 49 1.49 -6.07 30.38
N LYS A 50 2.51 -6.79 29.92
CA LYS A 50 3.29 -6.41 28.73
C LYS A 50 2.42 -6.38 27.47
N LEU A 51 1.63 -7.42 27.19
CA LEU A 51 0.69 -7.48 26.07
C LEU A 51 -0.31 -6.31 26.10
N SER A 52 -0.95 -6.10 27.25
CA SER A 52 -1.94 -5.03 27.45
C SER A 52 -1.31 -3.65 27.30
N SER A 53 -0.14 -3.42 27.92
CA SER A 53 0.57 -2.14 27.90
C SER A 53 1.01 -1.74 26.49
N LEU A 54 1.68 -2.65 25.76
CA LEU A 54 2.15 -2.38 24.40
C LEU A 54 0.99 -2.09 23.45
N ARG A 55 -0.08 -2.88 23.51
CA ARG A 55 -1.26 -2.64 22.67
C ARG A 55 -1.94 -1.31 22.99
N ASN A 56 -2.02 -0.94 24.27
CA ASN A 56 -2.55 0.35 24.70
C ASN A 56 -1.64 1.51 24.25
N GLN A 57 -0.32 1.32 24.26
CA GLN A 57 0.63 2.31 23.76
C GLN A 57 0.47 2.53 22.25
N ILE A 58 0.30 1.46 21.46
CA ILE A 58 -0.04 1.57 20.03
C ILE A 58 -1.33 2.38 19.86
N LEU A 59 -2.38 2.05 20.62
CA LEU A 59 -3.65 2.78 20.58
C LEU A 59 -3.45 4.29 20.84
N LEU A 60 -2.77 4.65 21.93
CA LEU A 60 -2.53 6.05 22.31
C LEU A 60 -1.76 6.81 21.22
N LEU A 61 -0.67 6.23 20.70
CA LEU A 61 0.13 6.87 19.66
C LEU A 61 -0.64 7.10 18.35
N THR A 62 -1.65 6.25 18.09
CA THR A 62 -2.49 6.32 16.89
C THR A 62 -3.70 7.25 17.02
N GLU A 63 -4.14 7.57 18.24
CA GLU A 63 -5.22 8.54 18.48
C GLU A 63 -4.69 9.99 18.49
N ASP A 64 -3.41 10.20 18.83
CA ASP A 64 -2.75 11.52 18.82
C ASP A 64 -2.16 11.93 17.44
N THR A 65 -2.39 11.14 16.38
CA THR A 65 -1.71 11.32 15.10
C THR A 65 -2.34 12.41 14.21
N ASP A 66 -1.91 13.67 14.39
CA ASP A 66 -2.00 14.74 13.37
C ASP A 66 -0.93 14.58 12.25
N GLY A 67 -0.36 13.37 12.09
CA GLY A 67 0.60 12.99 11.04
C GLY A 67 2.09 12.96 11.46
N SER A 68 2.42 13.43 12.67
CA SER A 68 3.82 13.60 13.13
C SER A 68 4.36 12.49 14.05
N SER A 69 3.54 11.51 14.45
CA SER A 69 3.90 10.46 15.42
C SER A 69 4.13 9.06 14.82
N THR A 70 4.12 8.91 13.49
CA THR A 70 4.29 7.61 12.82
C THR A 70 5.63 6.93 13.11
N THR A 71 6.69 7.71 13.31
CA THR A 71 8.03 7.20 13.67
C THR A 71 8.09 6.61 15.09
N GLN A 72 7.18 7.02 15.97
CA GLN A 72 7.13 6.53 17.35
C GLN A 72 6.35 5.21 17.48
N ILE A 73 5.50 4.88 16.51
CA ILE A 73 4.70 3.65 16.51
C ILE A 73 5.57 2.42 16.21
N TRP A 74 6.56 2.57 15.32
CA TRP A 74 7.41 1.47 14.87
C TRP A 74 8.10 0.68 15.99
N PRO A 75 8.84 1.31 16.92
CA PRO A 75 9.48 0.58 18.02
C PRO A 75 8.49 -0.21 18.87
N VAL A 76 7.30 0.36 19.12
CA VAL A 76 6.27 -0.31 19.92
C VAL A 76 5.69 -1.53 19.19
N LEU A 77 5.55 -1.48 17.86
CA LEU A 77 5.14 -2.64 17.07
C LEU A 77 6.20 -3.75 17.10
N GLU A 78 7.48 -3.38 17.02
CA GLU A 78 8.60 -4.34 17.11
C GLU A 78 8.67 -5.02 18.48
N GLU A 79 8.33 -4.32 19.56
CA GLU A 79 8.22 -4.90 20.91
C GLU A 79 6.94 -5.73 21.11
N TYR A 80 5.85 -5.37 20.42
CA TYR A 80 4.56 -6.07 20.53
C TYR A 80 4.53 -7.40 19.76
N LEU A 81 5.21 -7.50 18.62
CA LEU A 81 5.20 -8.72 17.80
C LEU A 81 5.68 -9.97 18.58
N PRO A 82 6.85 -9.98 19.27
CA PRO A 82 7.33 -11.15 20.01
C PRO A 82 6.33 -11.68 21.05
N VAL A 83 5.63 -10.79 21.75
CA VAL A 83 4.63 -11.19 22.75
C VAL A 83 3.33 -11.65 22.09
N LEU A 84 2.92 -11.03 20.98
CA LEU A 84 1.72 -11.41 20.24
C LEU A 84 1.85 -12.78 19.58
N ILE A 85 3.03 -13.13 19.07
CA ILE A 85 3.28 -14.42 18.40
C ILE A 85 2.94 -15.59 19.32
N GLY A 86 3.26 -15.53 20.61
CA GLY A 86 2.92 -16.61 21.55
C GLY A 86 1.41 -16.82 21.75
N LEU A 87 0.56 -15.84 21.43
CA LEU A 87 -0.90 -16.04 21.39
C LEU A 87 -1.38 -16.82 20.15
N THR A 88 -0.52 -16.97 19.15
CA THR A 88 -0.78 -17.74 17.92
C THR A 88 -0.21 -19.17 17.97
N GLU A 89 0.51 -19.51 19.04
CA GLU A 89 1.04 -20.85 19.23
C GLU A 89 -0.06 -21.81 19.67
N LYS A 90 -0.23 -22.88 18.88
CA LYS A 90 -1.29 -23.87 19.07
C LYS A 90 -1.20 -24.58 20.41
N ASP A 91 0.02 -24.85 20.87
CA ASP A 91 0.27 -25.58 22.11
C ASP A 91 -0.18 -24.79 23.35
N HIS A 92 -0.30 -23.46 23.24
CA HIS A 92 -0.83 -22.62 24.31
C HIS A 92 -2.38 -22.60 24.35
N GLY A 93 -3.06 -22.93 23.25
CA GLY A 93 -4.52 -22.97 23.19
C GLY A 93 -5.21 -21.61 23.39
N LEU A 94 -4.52 -20.49 23.12
CA LEU A 94 -5.02 -19.13 23.38
C LEU A 94 -5.62 -18.43 22.14
N GLU A 95 -5.57 -19.07 20.97
CA GLU A 95 -5.84 -18.45 19.66
C GLU A 95 -7.21 -17.75 19.57
N GLU A 96 -8.24 -18.23 20.26
CA GLU A 96 -9.62 -17.72 20.15
C GLU A 96 -10.12 -17.07 21.44
N LEU A 97 -9.26 -16.89 22.45
CA LEU A 97 -9.69 -16.44 23.78
C LEU A 97 -9.90 -14.93 23.88
N VAL A 98 -9.20 -14.16 23.06
CA VAL A 98 -9.24 -12.69 23.10
C VAL A 98 -10.03 -12.17 21.90
N GLU A 99 -11.09 -11.40 22.17
CA GLU A 99 -11.78 -10.61 21.16
C GLU A 99 -10.97 -9.34 20.83
N PHE A 100 -10.34 -9.32 19.65
CA PHE A 100 -9.55 -8.19 19.18
C PHE A 100 -10.38 -7.23 18.33
N LYS A 101 -10.31 -5.95 18.70
CA LYS A 101 -11.06 -4.86 18.04
C LYS A 101 -10.14 -3.92 17.28
N TRP A 102 -10.50 -3.62 16.04
CA TRP A 102 -9.81 -2.69 15.14
C TRP A 102 -10.80 -1.79 14.42
N LYS A 103 -10.53 -0.49 14.34
CA LYS A 103 -11.36 0.51 13.68
C LYS A 103 -10.60 1.25 12.59
N THR A 104 -11.26 1.63 11.51
CA THR A 104 -10.68 2.52 10.49
C THR A 104 -10.77 3.98 10.97
N VAL A 105 -9.67 4.74 10.87
CA VAL A 105 -9.55 6.13 11.36
C VAL A 105 -10.69 7.07 10.91
N THR A 106 -11.25 6.87 9.72
CA THR A 106 -12.17 7.85 9.10
C THR A 106 -13.65 7.43 9.05
N ARG A 107 -13.98 6.16 9.32
CA ARG A 107 -15.34 5.63 9.05
C ARG A 107 -16.01 4.89 10.20
N HIS A 108 -15.33 4.74 11.34
CA HIS A 108 -15.82 3.94 12.47
C HIS A 108 -16.29 2.53 12.04
N GLN A 109 -15.71 1.98 10.95
CA GLN A 109 -15.91 0.58 10.60
C GLN A 109 -15.05 -0.24 11.55
N GLU A 110 -15.71 -0.75 12.58
CA GLU A 110 -15.12 -1.61 13.58
C GLU A 110 -15.22 -3.06 13.11
N ALA A 111 -14.11 -3.77 13.27
CA ALA A 111 -14.06 -5.22 13.16
C ALA A 111 -13.65 -5.77 14.51
N SER A 112 -14.36 -6.82 14.92
CA SER A 112 -14.18 -7.49 16.19
C SER A 112 -14.13 -8.98 15.90
N LEU A 113 -12.99 -9.63 16.17
CA LEU A 113 -12.81 -11.06 15.94
C LEU A 113 -12.04 -11.66 17.10
N SER A 114 -12.54 -12.79 17.62
CA SER A 114 -11.87 -13.60 18.62
C SER A 114 -10.85 -14.52 17.97
N ASN A 115 -9.74 -13.95 17.49
CA ASN A 115 -8.70 -14.69 16.79
C ASN A 115 -7.34 -13.97 16.84
N SER A 116 -6.32 -14.60 17.42
CA SER A 116 -4.97 -14.05 17.54
C SER A 116 -4.27 -13.87 16.19
N TRP A 117 -4.54 -14.75 15.21
CA TRP A 117 -4.03 -14.57 13.84
C TRP A 117 -4.62 -13.32 13.17
N PHE A 118 -5.85 -12.92 13.49
CA PHE A 118 -6.43 -11.65 13.04
C PHE A 118 -5.75 -10.42 13.65
N GLU A 119 -5.38 -10.47 14.94
CA GLU A 119 -4.58 -9.40 15.57
C GLU A 119 -3.21 -9.30 14.88
N LEU A 120 -2.53 -10.44 14.67
CA LEU A 120 -1.24 -10.47 13.98
C LEU A 120 -1.33 -9.94 12.54
N LEU A 121 -2.35 -10.36 11.79
CA LEU A 121 -2.65 -9.82 10.45
C LEU A 121 -2.81 -8.29 10.49
N SER A 122 -3.56 -7.78 11.46
CA SER A 122 -3.85 -6.35 11.58
C SER A 122 -2.60 -5.54 11.94
N VAL A 123 -1.72 -6.08 12.80
CA VAL A 123 -0.43 -5.47 13.17
C VAL A 123 0.52 -5.40 11.97
N ILE A 124 0.70 -6.51 11.23
CA ILE A 124 1.61 -6.51 10.07
C ILE A 124 1.03 -5.68 8.91
N HIS A 125 -0.29 -5.67 8.74
CA HIS A 125 -0.93 -4.75 7.81
C HIS A 125 -0.72 -3.28 8.23
N MET A 126 -0.74 -2.95 9.53
CA MET A 126 -0.39 -1.61 10.01
C MET A 126 1.05 -1.24 9.68
N MET A 127 2.01 -2.14 9.90
CA MET A 127 3.42 -1.97 9.49
C MET A 127 3.53 -1.69 8.00
N THR A 128 2.79 -2.43 7.17
CA THR A 128 2.70 -2.21 5.72
C THR A 128 2.22 -0.79 5.40
N VAL A 129 1.11 -0.35 6.01
CA VAL A 129 0.55 0.99 5.77
C VAL A 129 1.53 2.10 6.19
N LEU A 130 2.25 1.92 7.29
CA LEU A 130 3.28 2.85 7.74
C LEU A 130 4.45 2.92 6.74
N THR A 131 4.94 1.76 6.26
CA THR A 131 6.00 1.71 5.24
C THR A 131 5.58 2.37 3.93
N LEU A 132 4.35 2.12 3.45
CA LEU A 132 3.82 2.78 2.26
C LEU A 132 3.65 4.30 2.45
N SER A 133 3.28 4.73 3.66
CA SER A 133 3.17 6.16 4.01
C SER A 133 4.53 6.86 3.98
N GLU A 134 5.57 6.20 4.48
CA GLU A 134 6.94 6.70 4.43
C GLU A 134 7.44 6.80 2.97
N ALA A 135 7.24 5.75 2.17
CA ALA A 135 7.55 5.77 0.74
C ALA A 135 6.80 6.89 0.01
N ASN A 136 5.52 7.11 0.32
CA ASN A 136 4.76 8.24 -0.24
C ASN A 136 5.40 9.58 0.11
N SER A 137 5.85 9.74 1.36
CA SER A 137 6.42 10.99 1.88
C SER A 137 7.75 11.33 1.20
N LEU A 138 8.63 10.34 0.99
CA LEU A 138 9.88 10.50 0.23
C LEU A 138 9.65 10.91 -1.24
N LEU A 139 8.49 10.58 -1.78
CA LEU A 139 8.12 10.83 -3.17
C LEU A 139 7.23 12.08 -3.35
N ILE A 140 6.96 12.82 -2.29
CA ILE A 140 6.34 14.15 -2.36
C ILE A 140 7.47 15.18 -2.53
N PRO A 141 7.50 15.94 -3.64
CA PRO A 141 8.53 16.94 -3.88
C PRO A 141 8.58 18.03 -2.80
N GLU A 142 9.75 18.31 -2.22
CA GLU A 142 9.91 19.39 -1.24
C GLU A 142 10.05 20.78 -1.89
N GLU A 143 9.51 21.80 -1.22
CA GLU A 143 9.75 23.20 -1.59
C GLU A 143 11.14 23.63 -1.12
N HIS A 144 12.04 23.89 -2.06
CA HIS A 144 13.36 24.44 -1.74
C HIS A 144 13.27 25.96 -1.69
N LEU A 145 13.67 26.57 -0.57
CA LEU A 145 13.74 28.03 -0.42
C LEU A 145 14.56 28.63 -1.57
N GLY A 146 13.89 29.32 -2.50
CA GLY A 146 14.52 30.02 -3.63
C GLY A 146 14.47 29.32 -5.00
N SER A 147 13.86 28.13 -5.13
CA SER A 147 13.63 27.45 -6.41
C SER A 147 12.13 27.30 -6.68
N GLU A 148 11.64 27.73 -7.85
CA GLU A 148 10.26 27.47 -8.30
C GLU A 148 9.99 25.98 -8.58
N ILE A 149 11.03 25.14 -8.62
CA ILE A 149 10.95 23.74 -9.03
C ILE A 149 11.02 22.83 -7.81
N ARG A 150 9.89 22.21 -7.43
CA ARG A 150 9.86 21.08 -6.47
C ARG A 150 10.44 19.82 -7.15
N THR A 151 11.38 19.14 -6.52
CA THR A 151 12.02 17.92 -7.06
C THR A 151 12.13 16.81 -6.01
N VAL A 152 12.25 15.56 -6.47
CA VAL A 152 12.52 14.38 -5.63
C VAL A 152 13.95 13.93 -5.90
N SER A 153 14.75 13.77 -4.83
CA SER A 153 16.16 13.39 -4.95
C SER A 153 16.32 11.95 -5.49
N THR A 154 17.50 11.63 -6.04
CA THR A 154 17.78 10.27 -6.53
C THR A 154 17.82 9.27 -5.39
N ASP A 155 18.30 9.67 -4.22
CA ASP A 155 18.39 8.80 -3.05
C ASP A 155 17.01 8.52 -2.47
N SER A 156 16.16 9.55 -2.32
CA SER A 156 14.75 9.39 -1.94
C SER A 156 13.99 8.44 -2.87
N LYS A 157 14.29 8.44 -4.18
CA LYS A 157 13.72 7.47 -5.14
C LYS A 157 14.18 6.04 -4.84
N ARG A 158 15.46 5.82 -4.52
CA ARG A 158 16.00 4.50 -4.21
C ARG A 158 15.43 3.97 -2.90
N ASP A 159 15.45 4.81 -1.87
CA ASP A 159 14.89 4.48 -0.56
C ASP A 159 13.39 4.16 -0.66
N ALA A 160 12.64 4.90 -1.48
CA ALA A 160 11.24 4.59 -1.74
C ALA A 160 11.05 3.23 -2.44
N VAL A 161 11.94 2.82 -3.35
CA VAL A 161 11.89 1.47 -3.94
C VAL A 161 12.09 0.42 -2.84
N ASP A 162 13.09 0.57 -1.99
CA ASP A 162 13.37 -0.38 -0.91
C ASP A 162 12.20 -0.51 0.07
N LEU A 163 11.56 0.61 0.42
CA LEU A 163 10.34 0.62 1.24
C LEU A 163 9.16 -0.07 0.54
N LEU A 164 8.97 0.13 -0.77
CA LEU A 164 7.91 -0.57 -1.52
C LEU A 164 8.13 -2.08 -1.56
N LEU A 165 9.38 -2.54 -1.74
CA LEU A 165 9.71 -3.98 -1.69
C LEU A 165 9.48 -4.57 -0.29
N LYS A 166 9.83 -3.80 0.75
CA LYS A 166 9.57 -4.16 2.15
C LYS A 166 8.08 -4.27 2.45
N ALA A 167 7.28 -3.30 2.01
CA ALA A 167 5.82 -3.33 2.16
C ALA A 167 5.20 -4.53 1.43
N SER A 168 5.64 -4.82 0.20
CA SER A 168 5.20 -6.01 -0.53
C SER A 168 5.55 -7.29 0.24
N GLY A 169 6.75 -7.38 0.82
CA GLY A 169 7.19 -8.50 1.65
C GLY A 169 6.29 -8.77 2.86
N TYR A 170 5.89 -7.71 3.58
CA TYR A 170 4.93 -7.84 4.67
C TYR A 170 3.58 -8.40 4.21
N ILE A 171 3.09 -7.96 3.06
CA ILE A 171 1.79 -8.39 2.53
C ILE A 171 1.84 -9.84 2.06
N GLU A 172 2.90 -10.26 1.38
CA GLU A 172 3.10 -11.68 1.00
C GLU A 172 3.12 -12.57 2.23
N PHE A 173 3.79 -12.15 3.30
CA PHE A 173 3.79 -12.87 4.57
C PHE A 173 2.36 -12.99 5.14
N CYS A 174 1.58 -11.89 5.11
CA CYS A 174 0.18 -11.93 5.51
C CYS A 174 -0.64 -12.96 4.71
N ILE A 175 -0.44 -13.03 3.38
CA ILE A 175 -1.19 -13.93 2.50
C ILE A 175 -0.78 -15.39 2.73
N HIS A 176 0.53 -15.66 2.70
CA HIS A 176 1.04 -17.03 2.65
C HIS A 176 1.22 -17.68 4.03
N GLU A 177 1.48 -16.90 5.07
CA GLU A 177 1.77 -17.44 6.42
C GLU A 177 0.62 -17.19 7.41
N ILE A 178 -0.07 -16.04 7.33
CA ILE A 178 -1.14 -15.71 8.29
C ILE A 178 -2.51 -16.13 7.79
N LEU A 179 -2.93 -15.69 6.59
CA LEU A 179 -4.28 -15.98 6.10
C LEU A 179 -4.53 -17.48 6.00
N VAL A 180 -3.53 -18.29 5.69
CA VAL A 180 -3.67 -19.76 5.65
C VAL A 180 -4.02 -20.38 7.00
N ARG A 181 -3.73 -19.69 8.12
CA ARG A 181 -4.03 -20.12 9.49
C ARG A 181 -5.40 -19.66 9.98
N ILE A 182 -6.00 -18.66 9.34
CA ILE A 182 -7.33 -18.14 9.72
C ILE A 182 -8.42 -19.07 9.14
N PRO A 183 -9.35 -19.60 9.97
CA PRO A 183 -10.44 -20.46 9.49
C PRO A 183 -11.32 -19.79 8.42
N PRO A 184 -11.88 -20.54 7.44
CA PRO A 184 -12.68 -19.97 6.36
C PRO A 184 -13.88 -19.14 6.83
N GLU A 185 -14.54 -19.53 7.92
CA GLU A 185 -15.67 -18.79 8.48
C GLU A 185 -15.23 -17.43 9.06
N THR A 186 -14.06 -17.40 9.71
CA THR A 186 -13.44 -16.16 10.19
C THR A 186 -12.98 -15.27 9.03
N LYS A 187 -12.44 -15.84 7.94
CA LYS A 187 -12.06 -15.09 6.73
C LYS A 187 -13.21 -14.29 6.12
N ARG A 188 -14.42 -14.86 6.11
CA ARG A 188 -15.63 -14.17 5.62
C ARG A 188 -16.00 -12.94 6.46
N SER A 189 -15.56 -12.94 7.72
CA SER A 189 -15.81 -11.86 8.68
C SER A 189 -14.66 -10.83 8.72
N LEU A 190 -13.57 -11.07 7.98
CA LEU A 190 -12.47 -10.12 7.89
C LEU A 190 -12.94 -8.80 7.25
N PRO A 191 -12.38 -7.66 7.70
CA PRO A 191 -12.54 -6.39 7.01
C PRO A 191 -12.31 -6.51 5.50
N LYS A 192 -13.10 -5.79 4.70
CA LYS A 192 -13.00 -5.87 3.22
C LYS A 192 -11.61 -5.52 2.70
N ASP A 193 -10.88 -4.65 3.40
CA ASP A 193 -9.52 -4.22 3.11
C ASP A 193 -8.44 -5.27 3.48
N LEU A 194 -8.79 -6.31 4.24
CA LEU A 194 -7.92 -7.43 4.62
C LEU A 194 -8.25 -8.73 3.88
N GLN A 195 -9.11 -8.67 2.86
CA GLN A 195 -9.42 -9.82 2.02
C GLN A 195 -8.24 -10.14 1.09
N GLU A 196 -8.03 -11.42 0.81
CA GLU A 196 -6.87 -11.96 0.09
C GLU A 196 -6.58 -11.21 -1.22
N GLY A 197 -7.56 -11.10 -2.13
CA GLY A 197 -7.36 -10.41 -3.41
C GLY A 197 -7.07 -8.90 -3.28
N ILE A 198 -7.47 -8.26 -2.17
CA ILE A 198 -7.11 -6.86 -1.90
C ILE A 198 -5.66 -6.76 -1.45
N LEU A 199 -5.22 -7.69 -0.59
CA LEU A 199 -3.83 -7.79 -0.14
C LEU A 199 -2.91 -8.12 -1.33
N GLU A 200 -3.26 -9.12 -2.16
CA GLU A 200 -2.50 -9.45 -3.37
C GLU A 200 -2.34 -8.25 -4.29
N ALA A 201 -3.44 -7.53 -4.57
CA ALA A 201 -3.39 -6.32 -5.38
C ALA A 201 -2.47 -5.26 -4.78
N LEU A 202 -2.46 -5.10 -3.46
CA LEU A 202 -1.61 -4.14 -2.76
C LEU A 202 -0.12 -4.53 -2.83
N SER A 203 0.20 -5.82 -2.68
CA SER A 203 1.56 -6.36 -2.83
C SER A 203 2.08 -6.09 -4.24
N ILE A 204 1.31 -6.48 -5.26
CA ILE A 204 1.65 -6.31 -6.66
C ILE A 204 1.75 -4.83 -7.05
N GLN A 205 0.85 -3.98 -6.53
CA GLN A 205 0.90 -2.54 -6.72
C GLN A 205 2.25 -1.98 -6.28
N ALA A 206 2.75 -2.35 -5.10
CA ALA A 206 4.02 -1.85 -4.58
C ALA A 206 5.19 -2.19 -5.53
N LEU A 207 5.22 -3.40 -6.09
CA LEU A 207 6.19 -3.81 -7.12
C LEU A 207 6.04 -3.01 -8.42
N GLY A 208 4.81 -2.77 -8.86
CA GLY A 208 4.51 -1.93 -10.03
C GLY A 208 5.00 -0.50 -9.86
N GLN A 209 4.81 0.08 -8.67
CA GLN A 209 5.31 1.42 -8.34
C GLN A 209 6.84 1.45 -8.22
N GLY A 210 7.46 0.43 -7.64
CA GLY A 210 8.92 0.31 -7.61
C GLY A 210 9.51 0.28 -9.03
N THR A 211 8.85 -0.43 -9.95
CA THR A 211 9.25 -0.51 -11.36
C THR A 211 9.06 0.84 -12.08
N GLU A 212 8.01 1.60 -11.76
CA GLU A 212 7.81 2.98 -12.27
C GLU A 212 8.97 3.89 -11.90
N ILE A 213 9.44 3.80 -10.65
CA ILE A 213 10.57 4.60 -10.14
C ILE A 213 11.86 4.18 -10.83
N GLN A 214 12.11 2.87 -10.99
CA GLN A 214 13.26 2.35 -11.73
C GLN A 214 13.26 2.80 -13.19
N LEU A 215 12.10 2.87 -13.84
CA LEU A 215 11.97 3.45 -15.18
C LEU A 215 12.36 4.93 -15.18
N GLY A 216 11.89 5.72 -14.20
CA GLY A 216 12.29 7.11 -14.03
C GLY A 216 13.81 7.28 -13.89
N LEU A 217 14.45 6.47 -13.04
CA LEU A 217 15.90 6.45 -12.86
C LEU A 217 16.64 6.05 -14.15
N ALA A 218 16.13 5.06 -14.89
CA ALA A 218 16.68 4.66 -16.19
C ALA A 218 16.56 5.79 -17.23
N MET A 219 15.52 6.62 -17.17
CA MET A 219 15.36 7.75 -18.08
C MET A 219 16.37 8.87 -17.83
N GLU A 220 16.72 9.09 -16.56
CA GLU A 220 17.74 10.05 -16.12
C GLU A 220 19.18 9.56 -16.41
N SER A 221 19.36 8.25 -16.59
CA SER A 221 20.66 7.63 -16.87
C SER A 221 21.01 7.66 -18.37
N GLN A 222 22.19 8.22 -18.69
CA GLN A 222 22.77 8.14 -20.04
C GLN A 222 23.14 6.71 -20.46
N LYS A 223 23.32 5.80 -19.49
CA LYS A 223 23.74 4.41 -19.74
C LYS A 223 22.57 3.47 -20.08
N ALA A 224 21.34 3.87 -19.75
CA ALA A 224 20.19 3.00 -19.94
C ALA A 224 19.75 2.98 -21.42
N SER A 225 19.83 1.80 -22.03
CA SER A 225 19.39 1.60 -23.41
C SER A 225 17.88 1.72 -23.56
N LEU A 226 17.43 1.94 -24.79
CA LEU A 226 16.00 1.95 -25.12
C LEU A 226 15.32 0.61 -24.79
N SER A 227 16.03 -0.50 -24.99
CA SER A 227 15.55 -1.84 -24.64
C SER A 227 15.30 -2.00 -23.15
N VAL A 228 16.15 -1.41 -22.29
CA VAL A 228 15.95 -1.41 -20.83
C VAL A 228 14.70 -0.60 -20.47
N LYS A 229 14.49 0.57 -21.07
CA LYS A 229 13.31 1.41 -20.82
C LYS A 229 12.02 0.73 -21.27
N ARG A 230 12.02 0.10 -22.45
CA ARG A 230 10.88 -0.71 -22.91
C ARG A 230 10.57 -1.86 -21.96
N ARG A 231 11.60 -2.60 -21.54
CA ARG A 231 11.46 -3.73 -20.61
C ARG A 231 10.80 -3.28 -19.30
N LEU A 232 11.33 -2.25 -18.65
CA LEU A 232 10.77 -1.72 -17.40
C LEU A 232 9.32 -1.25 -17.57
N ALA A 233 8.99 -0.59 -18.68
CA ALA A 233 7.61 -0.17 -18.95
C ALA A 233 6.65 -1.37 -19.15
N CYS A 234 7.10 -2.45 -19.80
CA CYS A 234 6.31 -3.66 -19.99
C CYS A 234 6.18 -4.49 -18.68
N GLU A 235 7.23 -4.54 -17.86
CA GLU A 235 7.16 -5.12 -16.50
C GLU A 235 6.17 -4.34 -15.64
N GLN A 236 6.23 -3.00 -15.65
CA GLN A 236 5.26 -2.14 -14.94
C GLN A 236 3.82 -2.44 -15.37
N LEU A 237 3.57 -2.55 -16.69
CA LEU A 237 2.25 -2.90 -17.23
C LEU A 237 1.79 -4.28 -16.72
N SER A 238 2.70 -5.26 -16.69
CA SER A 238 2.41 -6.62 -16.24
C SER A 238 1.99 -6.64 -14.77
N TYR A 239 2.69 -5.94 -13.88
CA TYR A 239 2.27 -5.80 -12.48
C TYR A 239 0.88 -5.18 -12.35
N PHE A 240 0.62 -4.03 -12.99
CA PHE A 240 -0.70 -3.39 -12.86
C PHE A 240 -1.83 -4.19 -13.52
N SER A 241 -1.53 -5.02 -14.52
CA SER A 241 -2.49 -5.98 -15.09
C SER A 241 -2.86 -7.06 -14.07
N GLN A 242 -1.86 -7.62 -13.37
CA GLN A 242 -2.08 -8.60 -12.31
C GLN A 242 -2.85 -8.01 -11.13
N ALA A 243 -2.46 -6.82 -10.66
CA ALA A 243 -3.17 -6.13 -9.58
C ALA A 243 -4.64 -5.84 -9.92
N TYR A 244 -4.91 -5.44 -11.18
CA TYR A 244 -6.28 -5.28 -11.66
C TYR A 244 -7.05 -6.60 -11.66
N GLY A 245 -6.40 -7.69 -12.09
CA GLY A 245 -6.94 -9.05 -12.04
C GLY A 245 -7.41 -9.45 -10.64
N CYS A 246 -6.56 -9.25 -9.62
CA CYS A 246 -6.89 -9.51 -8.22
C CYS A 246 -8.12 -8.69 -7.77
N LEU A 247 -8.13 -7.37 -8.03
CA LEU A 247 -9.24 -6.50 -7.63
C LEU A 247 -10.56 -6.80 -8.35
N SER A 248 -10.53 -7.27 -9.59
CA SER A 248 -11.73 -7.55 -10.38
C SER A 248 -12.62 -8.64 -9.80
N GLN A 249 -12.03 -9.51 -8.96
CA GLN A 249 -12.72 -10.61 -8.28
C GLN A 249 -13.23 -10.21 -6.88
N CYS A 250 -12.88 -9.02 -6.39
CA CYS A 250 -13.21 -8.55 -5.05
C CYS A 250 -14.50 -7.72 -5.01
N ASP A 251 -15.15 -7.70 -3.83
CA ASP A 251 -16.25 -6.76 -3.56
C ASP A 251 -15.73 -5.35 -3.21
N LEU A 252 -15.70 -4.50 -4.24
CA LEU A 252 -15.27 -3.10 -4.16
C LEU A 252 -16.43 -2.13 -3.84
N SER A 253 -17.57 -2.62 -3.33
CA SER A 253 -18.73 -1.78 -2.98
C SER A 253 -18.39 -0.68 -1.97
N HIS A 254 -17.38 -0.91 -1.12
CA HIS A 254 -16.91 0.05 -0.15
C HIS A 254 -16.06 1.17 -0.79
N GLY A 255 -16.21 2.40 -0.30
CA GLY A 255 -15.64 3.59 -0.97
C GLY A 255 -14.11 3.55 -1.15
N TYR A 256 -13.40 2.86 -0.27
CA TYR A 256 -11.94 2.73 -0.34
C TYR A 256 -11.50 1.74 -1.43
N GLY A 257 -12.16 0.59 -1.57
CA GLY A 257 -11.93 -0.34 -2.69
C GLY A 257 -12.13 0.31 -4.06
N LYS A 258 -13.11 1.21 -4.19
CA LYS A 258 -13.28 2.01 -5.42
C LYS A 258 -12.09 2.94 -5.68
N LYS A 259 -11.54 3.58 -4.64
CA LYS A 259 -10.37 4.46 -4.78
C LYS A 259 -9.13 3.65 -5.20
N HIS A 260 -8.91 2.47 -4.61
CA HIS A 260 -7.83 1.55 -5.01
C HIS A 260 -7.97 1.15 -6.48
N LEU A 261 -9.17 0.77 -6.94
CA LEU A 261 -9.40 0.43 -8.33
C LEU A 261 -9.11 1.59 -9.29
N TRP A 262 -9.50 2.81 -8.94
CA TRP A 262 -9.16 3.99 -9.74
C TRP A 262 -7.66 4.24 -9.81
N PHE A 263 -6.94 4.01 -8.71
CA PHE A 263 -5.48 4.10 -8.69
C PHE A 263 -4.83 3.08 -9.62
N ILE A 264 -5.21 1.79 -9.50
CA ILE A 264 -4.70 0.73 -10.37
C ILE A 264 -5.04 1.01 -11.83
N LYS A 265 -6.27 1.45 -12.14
CA LYS A 265 -6.66 1.82 -13.50
C LYS A 265 -5.82 2.96 -14.05
N TRP A 266 -5.59 4.00 -13.25
CA TRP A 266 -4.72 5.11 -13.63
C TRP A 266 -3.31 4.63 -13.95
N LYS A 267 -2.69 3.87 -13.05
CA LYS A 267 -1.32 3.37 -13.22
C LYS A 267 -1.16 2.34 -14.33
N PHE A 268 -2.17 1.48 -14.53
CA PHE A 268 -2.24 0.58 -15.68
C PHE A 268 -2.20 1.35 -17.00
N LEU A 269 -3.01 2.39 -17.15
CA LEU A 269 -3.07 3.19 -18.37
C LEU A 269 -1.76 3.95 -18.62
N GLU A 270 -1.14 4.51 -17.56
CA GLU A 270 0.19 5.13 -17.66
C GLU A 270 1.26 4.13 -18.10
N ALA A 271 1.31 2.96 -17.47
CA ALA A 271 2.26 1.91 -17.80
C ALA A 271 2.07 1.40 -19.24
N LYS A 272 0.81 1.23 -19.67
CA LYS A 272 0.48 0.80 -21.03
C LYS A 272 0.90 1.85 -22.07
N ALA A 273 0.68 3.13 -21.78
CA ALA A 273 1.14 4.23 -22.63
C ALA A 273 2.67 4.24 -22.74
N ALA A 274 3.39 4.08 -21.61
CA ALA A 274 4.84 4.00 -21.58
C ALA A 274 5.38 2.80 -22.39
N ALA A 275 4.74 1.63 -22.25
CA ALA A 275 5.12 0.41 -22.95
C ALA A 275 5.00 0.59 -24.48
N TYR A 276 3.86 1.09 -24.97
CA TYR A 276 3.69 1.39 -26.38
C TYR A 276 4.61 2.49 -26.89
N TYR A 277 4.85 3.53 -26.09
CA TYR A 277 5.79 4.59 -26.47
C TYR A 277 7.20 4.03 -26.72
N TYR A 278 7.75 3.27 -25.77
CA TYR A 278 9.08 2.69 -25.92
C TYR A 278 9.14 1.57 -26.96
N HIS A 279 8.05 0.82 -27.14
CA HIS A 279 7.94 -0.15 -28.21
C HIS A 279 7.96 0.52 -29.59
N GLY A 280 7.16 1.57 -29.78
CA GLY A 280 7.15 2.38 -31.00
C GLY A 280 8.51 2.99 -31.31
N LEU A 281 9.24 3.50 -30.31
CA LEU A 281 10.61 3.99 -30.50
C LEU A 281 11.60 2.91 -30.96
N ILE A 282 11.37 1.64 -30.62
CA ILE A 282 12.19 0.53 -31.10
C ILE A 282 11.80 0.17 -32.54
N MET A 283 10.50 0.09 -32.83
CA MET A 283 10.01 -0.20 -34.18
C MET A 283 10.41 0.89 -35.18
N ASP A 284 10.42 2.16 -34.77
CA ASP A 284 10.81 3.30 -35.60
C ASP A 284 12.29 3.28 -36.04
N LYS A 285 13.12 2.42 -35.42
CA LYS A 285 14.49 2.16 -35.86
C LYS A 285 14.58 1.05 -36.91
N GLY A 286 13.47 0.37 -37.20
CA GLY A 286 13.35 -0.58 -38.29
C GLY A 286 13.57 0.09 -39.65
N THR A 287 13.95 -0.70 -40.64
CA THR A 287 14.28 -0.19 -41.99
C THR A 287 13.16 -0.46 -43.00
N ASP A 288 12.19 -1.29 -42.64
CA ASP A 288 11.05 -1.69 -43.47
C ASP A 288 9.86 -0.74 -43.29
N PRO A 289 9.09 -0.42 -44.36
CA PRO A 289 7.92 0.46 -44.27
C PRO A 289 6.85 -0.01 -43.28
N SER A 290 6.66 -1.33 -43.13
CA SER A 290 5.75 -1.92 -42.14
C SER A 290 6.12 -1.53 -40.70
N SER A 291 7.41 -1.52 -40.36
CA SER A 291 7.87 -1.06 -39.03
C SER A 291 7.54 0.39 -38.75
N SER A 292 7.55 1.26 -39.77
CA SER A 292 7.19 2.67 -39.63
C SER A 292 5.70 2.85 -39.36
N ILE A 293 4.84 2.05 -40.02
CA ILE A 293 3.39 2.08 -39.79
C ILE A 293 3.06 1.55 -38.39
N SER A 294 3.66 0.42 -37.98
CA SER A 294 3.48 -0.11 -36.62
C SER A 294 3.96 0.87 -35.55
N ALA A 295 5.09 1.55 -35.77
CA ALA A 295 5.59 2.57 -34.85
C ALA A 295 4.60 3.72 -34.68
N VAL A 296 4.00 4.21 -35.77
CA VAL A 296 2.99 5.28 -35.71
C VAL A 296 1.74 4.81 -34.96
N CYS A 297 1.29 3.58 -35.19
CA CYS A 297 0.17 3.00 -34.44
C CYS A 297 0.47 2.93 -32.93
N CYS A 298 1.69 2.53 -32.54
CA CYS A 298 2.11 2.56 -31.15
C CYS A 298 2.08 3.96 -30.54
N PHE A 299 2.56 4.98 -31.26
CA PHE A 299 2.56 6.35 -30.75
C PHE A 299 1.15 6.92 -30.61
N ALA A 300 0.26 6.64 -31.57
CA ALA A 300 -1.15 7.02 -31.48
C ALA A 300 -1.84 6.36 -30.28
N ALA A 301 -1.65 5.05 -30.08
CA ALA A 301 -2.20 4.34 -28.94
C ALA A 301 -1.62 4.85 -27.60
N ALA A 302 -0.31 5.15 -27.55
CA ALA A 302 0.32 5.71 -26.36
C ALA A 302 -0.28 7.07 -25.97
N GLU A 303 -0.56 7.94 -26.95
CA GLU A 303 -1.19 9.24 -26.72
C GLU A 303 -2.64 9.13 -26.23
N GLU A 304 -3.43 8.24 -26.83
CA GLU A 304 -4.80 7.98 -26.41
C GLU A 304 -4.84 7.44 -24.97
N LEU A 305 -4.03 6.41 -24.68
CA LEU A 305 -3.92 5.80 -23.34
C LEU A 305 -3.47 6.82 -22.29
N LEU A 306 -2.52 7.70 -22.62
CA LEU A 306 -2.08 8.77 -21.73
C LEU A 306 -3.20 9.79 -21.48
N THR A 307 -4.05 10.05 -22.46
CA THR A 307 -5.22 10.93 -22.30
C THR A 307 -6.26 10.29 -21.40
N GLU A 308 -6.51 8.99 -21.54
CA GLU A 308 -7.39 8.23 -20.65
C GLU A 308 -6.83 8.13 -19.23
N SER A 309 -5.52 7.97 -19.08
CA SER A 309 -4.88 7.87 -17.77
C SER A 309 -5.10 9.15 -16.94
N LYS A 310 -5.07 10.32 -17.57
CA LYS A 310 -5.40 11.61 -16.93
C LYS A 310 -6.83 11.66 -16.41
N LYS A 311 -7.79 11.06 -17.14
CA LYS A 311 -9.19 10.95 -16.68
C LYS A 311 -9.29 10.01 -15.47
N ALA A 312 -8.62 8.87 -15.53
CA ALA A 312 -8.58 7.92 -14.41
C ALA A 312 -7.91 8.53 -13.16
N CYS A 313 -6.82 9.29 -13.33
CA CYS A 313 -6.18 10.06 -12.26
C CYS A 313 -7.15 11.05 -11.61
N LEU A 314 -7.94 11.78 -12.40
CA LEU A 314 -8.94 12.69 -11.87
C LEU A 314 -10.01 11.94 -11.08
N SER A 315 -10.51 10.82 -11.59
CA SER A 315 -11.46 9.95 -10.86
C SER A 315 -10.86 9.44 -9.54
N PHE A 316 -9.58 9.07 -9.52
CA PHE A 316 -8.86 8.69 -8.31
C PHE A 316 -8.80 9.82 -7.28
N CYS A 317 -8.40 11.03 -7.70
CA CYS A 317 -8.30 12.21 -6.83
C CYS A 317 -9.65 12.59 -6.21
N LEU A 318 -10.73 12.48 -7.00
CA LEU A 318 -12.10 12.80 -6.56
C LEU A 318 -12.75 11.69 -5.71
N ALA A 319 -12.28 10.44 -5.81
CA ALA A 319 -12.77 9.35 -4.99
C ALA A 319 -12.38 9.54 -3.51
N ASN A 320 -13.32 9.26 -2.60
CA ASN A 320 -13.10 9.46 -1.17
C ASN A 320 -12.07 8.48 -0.57
N PRO A 321 -11.16 8.94 0.31
CA PRO A 321 -10.96 10.33 0.71
C PRO A 321 -10.33 11.16 -0.43
N VAL A 322 -10.80 12.40 -0.61
CA VAL A 322 -10.30 13.29 -1.68
C VAL A 322 -8.80 13.51 -1.50
N SER A 323 -8.05 13.38 -2.59
CA SER A 323 -6.60 13.54 -2.64
C SER A 323 -6.19 14.38 -3.85
N ARG A 324 -4.92 14.78 -3.89
CA ARG A 324 -4.31 15.41 -5.07
C ARG A 324 -3.02 14.69 -5.44
N ILE A 325 -2.62 14.80 -6.69
CA ILE A 325 -1.30 14.34 -7.14
C ILE A 325 -0.28 15.47 -6.94
N PRO A 326 0.96 15.16 -6.51
CA PRO A 326 2.02 16.15 -6.53
C PRO A 326 2.38 16.53 -7.98
N PRO A 327 3.11 17.64 -8.19
CA PRO A 327 3.63 18.00 -9.51
C PRO A 327 4.43 16.84 -10.11
N PHE A 328 4.28 16.60 -11.42
CA PHE A 328 4.96 15.49 -12.08
C PHE A 328 6.48 15.58 -11.92
N TRP A 329 7.08 14.45 -11.57
CA TRP A 329 8.52 14.21 -11.54
C TRP A 329 8.83 12.86 -12.20
N GLY A 330 10.12 12.57 -12.42
CA GLY A 330 10.57 11.28 -12.96
C GLY A 330 10.02 10.95 -14.36
N SER A 331 9.65 9.68 -14.54
CA SER A 331 9.19 9.12 -15.82
C SER A 331 7.95 9.84 -16.36
N MET A 332 6.96 10.10 -15.50
CA MET A 332 5.69 10.69 -15.93
C MET A 332 5.83 12.14 -16.38
N LYS A 333 6.76 12.92 -15.84
CA LYS A 333 7.04 14.28 -16.34
C LYS A 333 7.51 14.25 -17.79
N TYR A 334 8.44 13.34 -18.11
CA TYR A 334 8.98 13.19 -19.45
C TYR A 334 7.93 12.62 -20.42
N LEU A 335 7.24 11.54 -20.02
CA LEU A 335 6.28 10.88 -20.89
C LEU A 335 5.09 11.79 -21.25
N ASN A 336 4.62 12.60 -20.30
CA ASN A 336 3.56 13.58 -20.56
C ASN A 336 3.94 14.64 -21.61
N GLN A 337 5.24 14.94 -21.75
CA GLN A 337 5.73 15.87 -22.76
C GLN A 337 6.02 15.16 -24.09
N LYS A 338 6.70 14.01 -24.02
CA LYS A 338 7.27 13.36 -25.20
C LYS A 338 6.30 12.49 -25.98
N ILE A 339 5.32 11.88 -25.32
CA ILE A 339 4.32 11.06 -26.03
C ILE A 339 3.54 11.91 -27.04
N PRO A 340 2.89 13.03 -26.67
CA PRO A 340 2.14 13.86 -27.62
C PRO A 340 3.03 14.47 -28.71
N GLU A 341 4.24 14.93 -28.35
CA GLU A 341 5.20 15.52 -29.30
C GLU A 341 5.58 14.51 -30.39
N VAL A 342 5.91 13.28 -30.01
CA VAL A 342 6.31 12.23 -30.94
C VAL A 342 5.11 11.74 -31.75
N ALA A 343 3.95 11.54 -31.14
CA ALA A 343 2.73 11.14 -31.83
C ALA A 343 2.34 12.14 -32.92
N LEU A 344 2.34 13.44 -32.62
CA LEU A 344 2.07 14.51 -33.59
C LEU A 344 3.11 14.53 -34.73
N LYS A 345 4.40 14.49 -34.39
CA LYS A 345 5.46 14.53 -35.40
C LYS A 345 5.40 13.32 -36.35
N LYS A 346 5.14 12.13 -35.80
CA LYS A 346 5.11 10.88 -36.57
C LYS A 346 3.84 10.75 -37.40
N SER A 347 2.69 11.20 -36.89
CA SER A 347 1.45 11.25 -37.69
C SER A 347 1.56 12.23 -38.86
N GLN A 348 2.23 13.37 -38.70
CA GLN A 348 2.49 14.29 -39.82
C GLN A 348 3.44 13.69 -40.88
N MET A 349 4.46 12.95 -40.44
CA MET A 349 5.46 12.39 -41.34
C MET A 349 4.97 11.15 -42.09
N TYR A 350 4.14 10.31 -41.45
CA TYR A 350 3.72 9.01 -41.99
C TYR A 350 2.20 8.86 -42.13
N GLY A 351 1.42 9.92 -41.90
CA GLY A 351 -0.05 9.90 -41.99
C GLY A 351 -0.58 9.43 -43.34
N TYR A 352 0.14 9.72 -44.43
CA TYR A 352 -0.20 9.23 -45.76
C TYR A 352 -0.13 7.70 -45.90
N LEU A 353 0.75 7.03 -45.13
CA LEU A 353 0.84 5.56 -45.12
C LEU A 353 -0.34 4.94 -44.37
N LEU A 354 -0.76 5.55 -43.26
CA LEU A 354 -1.94 5.14 -42.51
C LEU A 354 -3.22 5.26 -43.35
N GLU A 355 -3.32 6.28 -44.21
CA GLU A 355 -4.46 6.47 -45.10
C GLU A 355 -4.56 5.43 -46.21
N GLN A 356 -3.42 4.83 -46.61
CA GLN A 356 -3.36 3.78 -47.63
C GLN A 356 -3.70 2.38 -47.08
N GLU A 357 -3.38 2.10 -45.81
CA GLU A 357 -3.62 0.80 -45.16
C GLU A 357 -4.91 0.71 -44.31
N LYS A 358 -5.93 1.51 -44.64
CA LYS A 358 -7.21 1.71 -43.88
C LYS A 358 -8.03 0.46 -43.47
N GLY A 359 -7.56 -0.77 -43.72
CA GLY A 359 -8.29 -2.01 -43.43
C GLY A 359 -7.66 -2.99 -42.44
N LEU A 360 -6.42 -2.80 -41.97
CA LEU A 360 -5.68 -3.84 -41.22
C LEU A 360 -4.86 -3.34 -40.01
N GLN A 361 -5.20 -2.18 -39.43
CA GLN A 361 -4.43 -1.63 -38.29
C GLN A 361 -4.75 -2.38 -36.98
N VAL A 362 -4.10 -3.53 -36.81
CA VAL A 362 -4.00 -4.23 -35.53
C VAL A 362 -2.83 -3.61 -34.78
N LEU A 363 -3.08 -3.15 -33.55
CA LEU A 363 -2.03 -2.65 -32.67
C LEU A 363 -1.03 -3.79 -32.40
N PRO A 364 0.29 -3.58 -32.56
CA PRO A 364 1.25 -4.67 -32.37
C PRO A 364 1.26 -5.14 -30.92
N ASP A 365 1.45 -6.43 -30.72
CA ASP A 365 1.54 -7.02 -29.39
C ASP A 365 2.77 -6.49 -28.64
N LEU A 366 2.58 -6.17 -27.37
CA LEU A 366 3.67 -5.78 -26.49
C LEU A 366 4.48 -7.03 -26.06
N PRO A 367 5.81 -6.93 -26.00
CA PRO A 367 6.66 -8.03 -25.54
C PRO A 367 6.44 -8.29 -24.04
N GLU A 368 6.38 -9.57 -23.68
CA GLU A 368 6.38 -10.03 -22.29
C GLU A 368 7.80 -10.20 -21.78
N PHE A 369 8.03 -9.83 -20.52
CA PHE A 369 9.32 -9.96 -19.85
C PHE A 369 9.15 -10.60 -18.48
N GLN A 370 10.21 -11.27 -18.02
CA GLN A 370 10.29 -11.72 -16.64
C GLN A 370 10.30 -10.52 -15.69
N LEU A 371 9.47 -10.59 -14.67
CA LEU A 371 9.35 -9.58 -13.62
C LEU A 371 10.61 -9.56 -12.74
N SER A 372 11.26 -8.41 -12.66
CA SER A 372 12.55 -8.26 -11.98
C SER A 372 12.41 -8.03 -10.48
N LEU A 373 11.44 -7.20 -10.08
CA LEU A 373 11.21 -6.89 -8.67
C LEU A 373 10.46 -8.02 -7.98
N ARG A 374 10.87 -8.33 -6.75
CA ARG A 374 10.20 -9.31 -5.91
C ARG A 374 9.98 -8.71 -4.52
N PRO A 375 8.93 -9.17 -3.83
CA PRO A 375 8.73 -8.87 -2.41
C PRO A 375 10.01 -9.18 -1.63
N ASN A 376 10.36 -8.36 -0.64
CA ASN A 376 11.44 -8.70 0.27
C ASN A 376 11.02 -9.86 1.17
N ASP A 377 11.94 -10.77 1.48
CA ASP A 377 11.68 -11.81 2.47
C ASP A 377 11.42 -11.15 3.82
N TYR A 378 10.26 -11.46 4.41
CA TYR A 378 9.94 -11.07 5.78
C TYR A 378 9.83 -12.30 6.67
N ARG A 379 10.37 -12.18 7.88
CA ARG A 379 10.27 -13.19 8.93
C ARG A 379 9.81 -12.51 10.21
N LEU A 380 8.94 -13.18 10.94
CA LEU A 380 8.58 -12.75 12.29
C LEU A 380 9.82 -12.74 13.19
N PRO A 381 9.85 -11.84 14.20
CA PRO A 381 10.84 -11.93 15.25
C PRO A 381 10.66 -13.21 16.07
N GLU A 382 11.68 -13.56 16.85
CA GLU A 382 11.57 -14.64 17.81
C GLU A 382 10.49 -14.34 18.86
N MET A 383 9.80 -15.39 19.30
CA MET A 383 8.79 -15.31 20.36
C MET A 383 9.44 -14.81 21.65
N ASP A 384 8.70 -14.03 22.45
CA ASP A 384 9.22 -13.55 23.73
C ASP A 384 9.57 -14.73 24.66
N PRO A 385 10.79 -14.81 25.23
CA PRO A 385 11.19 -15.89 26.12
C PRO A 385 10.30 -16.06 27.37
N ALA A 386 9.46 -15.06 27.70
CA ALA A 386 8.48 -15.19 28.76
C ALA A 386 7.43 -16.29 28.50
N TRP A 387 7.26 -16.72 27.25
CA TRP A 387 6.39 -17.86 26.88
C TRP A 387 7.00 -19.22 27.26
N ASP A 388 8.33 -19.33 27.39
CA ASP A 388 9.05 -20.60 27.64
C ASP A 388 9.29 -20.90 29.14
N ARG A 389 8.75 -20.09 30.07
CA ARG A 389 8.97 -20.32 31.50
C ARG A 389 8.33 -21.65 31.91
N GLU A 390 9.17 -22.62 32.25
CA GLU A 390 8.79 -23.98 32.67
C GLU A 390 7.65 -23.92 33.68
N SER A 391 6.51 -24.52 33.32
CA SER A 391 5.24 -24.48 34.04
C SER A 391 4.67 -23.07 34.22
N TRP A 392 3.57 -22.82 33.50
CA TRP A 392 2.51 -21.92 33.91
C TRP A 392 2.06 -22.36 35.31
N GLU A 393 2.81 -22.01 36.37
CA GLU A 393 2.33 -22.07 37.74
C GLU A 393 1.25 -20.99 37.83
N ILE A 394 0.10 -21.31 37.26
CA ILE A 394 -1.13 -20.63 37.55
C ILE A 394 -1.26 -20.81 39.06
N GLU A 395 -1.06 -19.73 39.82
CA GLU A 395 -1.51 -19.64 41.20
C GLU A 395 -3.04 -19.82 41.17
N SER A 396 -3.48 -21.07 40.99
CA SER A 396 -4.81 -21.49 41.34
C SER A 396 -4.87 -21.27 42.83
N GLN A 397 -5.38 -20.12 43.25
CA GLN A 397 -5.85 -19.91 44.61
C GLN A 397 -6.78 -21.08 44.90
N THR A 398 -6.24 -22.09 45.55
CA THR A 398 -7.02 -23.28 45.86
C THR A 398 -8.14 -22.81 46.78
N LEU A 399 -9.38 -23.13 46.41
CA LEU A 399 -10.60 -22.91 47.23
C LEU A 399 -10.47 -23.40 48.69
N LYS A 400 -9.40 -24.12 49.03
CA LYS A 400 -9.08 -24.59 50.38
C LYS A 400 -8.58 -23.51 51.34
N GLU A 401 -8.06 -22.38 50.86
CA GLU A 401 -7.59 -21.32 51.77
C GLU A 401 -8.75 -20.49 52.35
N HIS A 402 -9.87 -20.35 51.64
CA HIS A 402 -11.07 -19.66 52.16
C HIS A 402 -11.93 -20.51 53.11
N LEU A 403 -11.65 -21.82 53.26
CA LEU A 403 -12.39 -22.71 54.15
C LEU A 403 -11.72 -22.89 55.53
N LYS A 404 -10.47 -22.43 55.70
CA LYS A 404 -9.78 -22.52 57.01
C LYS A 404 -10.08 -21.35 57.95
N ASP A 405 -10.55 -20.22 57.43
CA ASP A 405 -10.86 -19.05 58.26
C ASP A 405 -12.24 -19.11 58.93
N GLN A 406 -13.02 -20.18 58.74
CA GLN A 406 -14.34 -20.35 59.36
C GLN A 406 -14.42 -21.40 60.48
N GLU A 407 -13.38 -22.20 60.73
CA GLU A 407 -13.42 -23.24 61.78
C GLU A 407 -12.87 -22.78 63.15
N ASP A 408 -12.28 -21.59 63.27
CA ASP A 408 -11.70 -21.08 64.54
C ASP A 408 -12.63 -20.14 65.33
N MET A 409 -13.95 -20.19 65.11
CA MET A 409 -14.94 -19.34 65.80
C MET A 409 -16.10 -20.13 66.43
N TYR A 410 -15.81 -21.21 67.16
CA TYR A 410 -16.74 -21.78 68.14
C TYR A 410 -16.08 -22.24 69.44
#